data_AF-A0A4U6RVB5-F1
#
_entry.id   AF-A0A4U6RVB5-F1
#
_cell.length_a   1.000
_cell.length_b   1.000
_cell.length_c   1.000
_cell.angle_alpha   90.00
_cell.angle_beta   90.00
_cell.angle_gamma   90.00
#
_symmetry.space_group_name_H-M   'P 1'
#
loop_
_entity.id
_entity.type
_entity.pdbx_description
1 polymer ?
#
loop_
_entity_poly.entity_id
_entity_poly.type
_entity_poly.pdbx_seq_one_letter_code
_entity_poly.pdbx_strand_id
1 'polypeptide(L)'
;MTARFVLVLLAPLALGVAATAHAQDVPGIEICTVEKTMERRTSCLQSNVDFLQKTINKLTSDHQQKLDAANRQIASLQKLVTDLRAEQVKLTEDMKKKADAPSAKDAAPAAKDGTK
;
A
#
# COMPACT_ATOMS: atom_id res chain seq x y z
N MET A 1 18.37 -12.98 9.04
CA MET A 1 17.20 -12.22 8.50
C MET A 1 17.58 -10.82 8.01
N THR A 2 18.50 -10.12 8.67
CA THR A 2 18.98 -8.77 8.31
C THR A 2 19.48 -8.61 6.86
N ALA A 3 20.24 -9.59 6.34
CA ALA A 3 20.75 -9.54 4.96
C ALA A 3 19.65 -9.53 3.89
N ARG A 4 18.51 -10.18 4.15
CA ARG A 4 17.36 -10.17 3.22
C ARG A 4 16.67 -8.81 3.21
N PHE A 5 16.60 -8.13 4.35
CA PHE A 5 16.05 -6.77 4.43
C PHE A 5 16.94 -5.75 3.73
N VAL A 6 18.27 -5.90 3.86
CA VAL A 6 19.25 -5.05 3.15
C VAL A 6 19.14 -5.20 1.64
N LEU A 7 18.98 -6.43 1.14
CA LEU A 7 18.80 -6.69 -0.29
C LEU A 7 17.48 -6.08 -0.83
N VAL A 8 16.39 -6.15 -0.07
CA VAL A 8 15.10 -5.57 -0.45
C VAL A 8 15.13 -4.03 -0.44
N LEU A 9 15.88 -3.42 0.49
CA LEU A 9 16.08 -1.96 0.54
C LEU A 9 16.98 -1.43 -0.57
N LEU A 10 17.96 -2.22 -1.03
CA LEU A 10 18.87 -1.83 -2.12
C LEU A 10 18.31 -2.10 -3.52
N ALA A 11 17.33 -3.00 -3.65
CA ALA A 11 16.68 -3.31 -4.93
C ALA A 11 16.05 -2.09 -5.65
N PRO A 12 15.28 -1.19 -5.01
CA PRO A 12 14.75 0.00 -5.69
C PRO A 12 15.85 0.99 -6.10
N LEU A 13 16.99 1.02 -5.39
CA LEU A 13 18.13 1.88 -5.73
C LEU A 13 18.84 1.38 -6.99
N ALA A 14 18.94 0.05 -7.16
CA ALA A 14 19.53 -0.56 -8.35
C ALA A 14 18.62 -0.47 -9.60
N LEU A 15 17.30 -0.49 -9.42
CA LEU A 15 16.34 -0.32 -10.51
C LEU A 15 16.05 1.16 -10.87
N GLY A 16 16.22 2.08 -9.92
CA GLY A 16 15.88 3.51 -10.09
C GLY A 16 16.84 4.32 -10.98
N VAL A 17 18.02 3.78 -11.31
CA VAL A 17 19.02 4.48 -12.14
C VAL A 17 18.71 4.37 -13.64
N ALA A 18 17.82 3.46 -14.03
CA ALA A 18 17.34 3.32 -15.42
C ALA A 18 16.07 4.13 -15.70
N ALA A 19 15.81 5.20 -14.94
CA ALA A 19 14.88 6.22 -15.38
C ALA A 19 15.52 6.94 -16.58
N THR A 20 15.22 6.46 -17.79
CA THR A 20 15.41 7.23 -19.01
C THR A 20 14.80 8.59 -18.74
N ALA A 21 15.64 9.62 -18.71
CA ALA A 21 15.19 11.00 -18.67
C ALA A 21 14.52 11.30 -20.02
N HIS A 22 13.31 10.78 -20.21
CA HIS A 22 12.38 11.37 -21.16
C HIS A 22 12.19 12.78 -20.63
N ALA A 23 12.77 13.75 -21.33
CA ALA A 23 12.32 15.12 -21.19
C ALA A 23 10.80 15.07 -21.27
N GLN A 24 10.11 15.59 -20.24
CA GLN A 24 8.66 15.70 -20.28
C GLN A 24 8.38 16.73 -21.35
N ASP A 25 8.12 16.25 -22.56
CA ASP A 25 7.90 17.13 -23.69
C ASP A 25 6.72 18.01 -23.36
N VAL A 26 6.93 19.32 -23.47
CA VAL A 26 5.89 20.31 -23.21
C VAL A 26 5.05 20.32 -24.48
N PRO A 27 3.85 19.72 -24.51
CA PRO A 27 3.14 19.49 -25.75
C PRO A 27 2.89 20.82 -26.48
N GLY A 28 3.37 20.96 -27.72
CA GLY A 28 3.20 22.17 -28.53
C GLY A 28 4.32 23.22 -28.40
N ILE A 29 5.36 22.97 -27.58
CA ILE A 29 6.55 23.86 -27.55
C ILE A 29 7.28 23.82 -28.89
N GLU A 30 7.28 22.68 -29.58
CA GLU A 30 7.81 22.53 -30.92
C GLU A 30 7.11 23.45 -31.93
N ILE A 31 5.83 23.76 -31.74
CA ILE A 31 5.05 24.66 -32.59
C ILE A 31 5.35 26.12 -32.23
N CYS A 32 5.46 26.45 -30.94
CA CYS A 32 5.74 27.82 -30.52
C CYS A 32 7.17 28.26 -30.83
N THR A 33 8.12 27.33 -30.94
CA THR A 33 9.54 27.64 -31.21
C THR A 33 9.87 27.80 -32.69
N VAL A 34 9.08 27.22 -33.60
CA VAL A 34 9.20 27.46 -35.05
C VAL A 34 8.61 28.80 -35.50
N GLU A 35 7.82 29.45 -34.65
CA GLU A 35 7.18 30.73 -34.94
C GLU A 35 8.20 31.89 -35.02
N LYS A 36 8.19 32.61 -36.16
CA LYS A 36 9.18 33.65 -36.46
C LYS A 36 8.73 35.04 -36.03
N THR A 37 7.42 35.27 -35.94
CA THR A 37 6.87 36.55 -35.50
C THR A 37 6.83 36.60 -33.97
N MET A 38 7.48 37.61 -33.36
CA MET A 38 7.61 37.70 -31.89
C MET A 38 6.25 37.77 -31.18
N GLU A 39 5.27 38.48 -31.74
CA GLU A 39 3.89 38.55 -31.22
C GLU A 39 3.23 37.16 -31.14
N ARG A 40 3.29 36.39 -32.24
CA ARG A 40 2.67 35.06 -32.32
C ARG A 40 3.41 34.01 -31.49
N ARG A 41 4.74 34.15 -31.39
CA ARG A 41 5.55 33.30 -30.50
C ARG A 41 5.17 33.51 -29.04
N THR A 42 5.00 34.77 -28.63
CA THR A 42 4.63 35.11 -27.25
C THR A 42 3.23 34.60 -26.91
N SER A 43 2.24 34.78 -27.81
CA SER A 43 0.88 34.30 -27.57
C SER A 43 0.77 32.77 -27.55
N CYS A 44 1.52 32.08 -28.42
CA CYS A 44 1.60 30.62 -28.40
C CYS A 44 2.16 30.11 -27.08
N LEU A 45 3.30 30.66 -26.63
CA LEU A 45 3.93 30.28 -25.36
C LEU A 45 3.02 30.56 -24.16
N GLN A 46 2.30 31.69 -24.16
CA GLN A 46 1.34 32.01 -23.10
C GLN A 46 0.22 30.97 -23.01
N SER A 47 -0.42 30.65 -24.14
CA SER A 47 -1.48 29.63 -24.17
C SER A 47 -0.99 28.23 -23.77
N ASN A 48 0.27 27.92 -24.09
CA ASN A 48 0.93 26.68 -23.68
C ASN A 48 1.13 26.62 -22.16
N VAL A 49 1.67 27.69 -21.55
CA VAL A 49 1.82 27.79 -20.08
C VAL A 49 0.47 27.69 -19.39
N ASP A 50 -0.57 28.35 -19.88
CA ASP A 50 -1.92 28.25 -19.33
C ASP A 50 -2.48 26.81 -19.37
N PHE A 51 -2.23 26.09 -20.47
CA PHE A 51 -2.61 24.69 -20.60
C PHE A 51 -1.84 23.80 -19.61
N LEU A 52 -0.52 24.00 -19.49
CA LEU A 52 0.31 23.26 -18.53
C LEU A 52 -0.13 23.54 -17.10
N GLN A 53 -0.38 24.80 -16.73
CA GLN A 53 -0.82 25.18 -15.39
C GLN A 53 -2.15 24.50 -15.04
N LYS A 54 -3.12 24.51 -15.97
CA LYS A 54 -4.40 23.81 -15.80
C LYS A 54 -4.21 22.31 -15.64
N THR A 55 -3.32 21.72 -16.43
CA THR A 55 -3.01 20.29 -16.39
C THR A 55 -2.36 19.91 -15.06
N ILE A 56 -1.35 20.65 -14.61
CA ILE A 56 -0.68 20.45 -13.32
C ILE A 56 -1.69 20.54 -12.17
N ASN A 57 -2.56 21.55 -12.18
CA ASN A 57 -3.59 21.70 -11.15
C ASN A 57 -4.57 20.51 -11.13
N LYS A 58 -4.99 20.04 -12.31
CA LYS A 58 -5.86 18.86 -12.44
C LYS A 58 -5.17 17.62 -11.91
N LEU A 59 -3.95 17.33 -12.35
CA LEU A 59 -3.19 16.18 -11.88
C LEU A 59 -2.96 16.26 -10.37
N THR A 60 -2.64 17.43 -9.83
CA THR A 60 -2.45 17.64 -8.39
C THR A 60 -3.71 17.28 -7.62
N SER A 61 -4.87 17.79 -8.05
CA SER A 61 -6.17 17.45 -7.45
C SER A 61 -6.47 15.96 -7.52
N ASP A 62 -6.29 15.33 -8.69
CA ASP A 62 -6.55 13.91 -8.89
C ASP A 62 -5.66 13.03 -7.99
N HIS A 63 -4.39 13.40 -7.81
CA HIS A 63 -3.48 12.66 -6.93
C HIS A 63 -3.83 12.87 -5.45
N GLN A 64 -4.19 14.08 -5.04
CA GLN A 64 -4.65 14.35 -3.67
C GLN A 64 -5.90 13.52 -3.33
N GLN A 65 -6.87 13.45 -4.25
CA GLN A 65 -8.05 12.60 -4.06
C GLN A 65 -7.69 11.11 -3.92
N LYS A 66 -6.72 10.61 -4.70
CA LYS A 66 -6.23 9.24 -4.56
C LYS A 66 -5.53 9.01 -3.22
N LEU A 67 -4.73 9.96 -2.75
CA LEU A 67 -4.08 9.88 -1.44
C LEU A 67 -5.10 9.88 -0.30
N ASP A 68 -6.12 10.73 -0.37
CA ASP A 68 -7.20 10.75 0.62
C ASP A 68 -8.00 9.45 0.63
N ALA A 69 -8.31 8.90 -0.55
CA ALA A 69 -8.97 7.61 -0.66
C ALA A 69 -8.12 6.48 -0.06
N ALA A 70 -6.82 6.44 -0.37
CA ALA A 70 -5.89 5.47 0.19
C ALA A 70 -5.75 5.60 1.71
N ASN A 71 -5.67 6.83 2.23
CA ASN A 71 -5.60 7.08 3.68
C ASN A 71 -6.86 6.57 4.41
N ARG A 72 -8.05 6.73 3.82
CA ARG A 72 -9.28 6.14 4.36
C ARG A 72 -9.23 4.62 4.38
N GLN A 73 -8.70 4.00 3.32
CA GLN A 73 -8.51 2.55 3.26
C GLN A 73 -7.53 2.08 4.34
N ILE A 74 -6.40 2.78 4.52
CA ILE A 74 -5.42 2.48 5.57
C ILE A 74 -6.08 2.53 6.95
N ALA A 75 -6.88 3.56 7.25
CA ALA A 75 -7.58 3.66 8.53
C ALA A 75 -8.58 2.51 8.75
N SER A 76 -9.29 2.09 7.70
CA SER A 76 -10.20 0.94 7.77
C SER A 76 -9.47 -0.38 8.01
N LEU A 77 -8.35 -0.60 7.32
CA LEU A 77 -7.52 -1.80 7.48
C LEU A 77 -6.86 -1.84 8.85
N GLN A 78 -6.41 -0.70 9.38
CA GLN A 78 -5.86 -0.62 10.73
C GLN A 78 -6.89 -1.05 11.78
N LYS A 79 -8.16 -0.62 11.66
CA LYS A 79 -9.24 -1.07 12.54
C LYS A 79 -9.47 -2.58 12.47
N LEU A 80 -9.56 -3.14 11.26
CA LEU A 80 -9.73 -4.59 11.10
C LEU A 80 -8.57 -5.37 11.71
N VAL A 81 -7.33 -4.87 11.57
CA VAL A 81 -6.15 -5.48 12.19
C VAL A 81 -6.22 -5.40 13.72
N THR A 82 -6.68 -4.29 14.30
CA THR A 82 -6.84 -4.18 15.77
C THR A 82 -7.94 -5.11 16.29
N ASP A 83 -9.06 -5.21 15.58
CA ASP A 83 -10.18 -6.07 15.95
C ASP A 83 -9.77 -7.55 15.88
N LEU A 84 -9.12 -7.96 14.79
CA LEU A 84 -8.59 -9.32 14.63
C LEU A 84 -7.53 -9.67 15.70
N ARG A 85 -6.67 -8.71 16.06
CA ARG A 85 -5.70 -8.93 17.16
C ARG A 85 -6.42 -9.10 18.50
N ALA A 86 -7.47 -8.32 18.76
CA ALA A 86 -8.25 -8.45 19.98
C ALA A 86 -8.98 -9.80 20.06
N GLU A 87 -9.53 -10.29 18.95
CA GLU A 87 -10.14 -11.63 18.87
C GLU A 87 -9.12 -12.74 19.09
N GLN A 88 -7.92 -12.65 18.49
CA GLN A 88 -6.86 -13.62 18.73
C GLN A 88 -6.44 -13.69 20.20
N VAL A 89 -6.31 -12.55 20.88
CA VAL A 89 -5.97 -12.51 22.32
C VAL A 89 -7.08 -13.20 23.12
N LYS A 90 -8.35 -12.90 22.85
CA LYS A 90 -9.50 -13.56 23.51
C LYS A 90 -9.49 -15.07 23.29
N LEU A 91 -9.34 -15.53 22.04
CA LEU A 91 -9.28 -16.96 21.71
C LEU A 91 -8.10 -17.66 22.40
N THR A 92 -6.93 -17.02 22.44
CA THR A 92 -5.75 -17.57 23.11
C THR A 92 -5.97 -17.70 24.63
N GLU A 93 -6.59 -16.70 25.25
CA GLU A 93 -6.98 -16.74 26.67
C GLU A 93 -8.03 -17.83 26.94
N ASP A 94 -9.04 -17.97 26.08
CA ASP A 94 -10.08 -19.00 26.20
C ASP A 94 -9.51 -20.42 26.00
N MET A 95 -8.54 -20.59 25.10
CA MET A 95 -7.84 -21.87 24.94
C MET A 95 -6.97 -22.22 26.15
N LYS A 96 -6.29 -21.25 26.77
CA LYS A 96 -5.56 -21.49 28.03
C LYS A 96 -6.51 -21.91 29.15
N LYS A 97 -7.64 -21.21 29.31
CA LYS A 97 -8.67 -21.57 30.32
C LYS A 97 -9.29 -22.95 30.11
N LYS A 98 -9.39 -23.43 28.86
CA LYS A 98 -9.85 -24.79 28.55
C LYS A 98 -8.77 -25.87 28.71
N ALA A 99 -7.49 -25.51 28.65
CA ALA A 99 -6.38 -26.43 28.93
C ALA A 99 -6.19 -26.71 30.42
N ASP A 100 -6.68 -25.82 31.30
CA ASP A 100 -6.65 -25.98 32.77
C ASP A 100 -7.92 -26.64 33.35
N ALA A 101 -8.88 -27.07 32.51
CA ALA A 101 -9.98 -27.90 32.97
C ALA A 101 -9.47 -29.36 33.13
N PRO A 102 -9.46 -29.94 34.35
CA PRO A 102 -8.95 -31.28 34.55
C PRO A 102 -9.78 -32.26 33.73
N SER A 103 -9.08 -33.08 32.94
CA SER A 103 -9.60 -34.31 32.35
C SER A 103 -10.13 -35.21 33.47
N ALA A 104 -11.41 -35.02 33.80
CA ALA A 104 -12.09 -35.84 34.77
C ALA A 104 -12.45 -37.19 34.13
N LYS A 105 -11.60 -38.18 34.47
CA LYS A 105 -11.94 -39.59 34.68
C LYS A 105 -12.30 -40.43 33.45
N ASP A 106 -11.27 -41.03 32.86
CA ASP A 106 -11.30 -42.45 32.52
C ASP A 106 -10.33 -43.19 33.45
N ALA A 107 -10.78 -43.37 34.70
CA ALA A 107 -10.18 -44.36 35.59
C ALA A 107 -10.76 -45.72 35.22
N ALA A 108 -9.97 -46.54 34.52
CA ALA A 108 -10.14 -47.98 34.62
C ALA A 108 -9.93 -48.41 36.08
N PRO A 109 -10.62 -49.46 36.53
CA PRO A 109 -9.83 -50.61 36.95
C PRO A 109 -10.36 -51.95 36.43
N ALA A 110 -9.41 -52.87 36.38
CA ALA A 110 -9.42 -54.21 35.84
C ALA A 110 -10.41 -55.20 36.48
N ALA A 111 -10.78 -56.18 35.65
CA ALA A 111 -10.93 -57.62 35.92
C ALA A 111 -11.68 -58.09 37.19
N LYS A 112 -12.80 -58.81 36.95
CA LYS A 112 -13.08 -60.10 37.60
C LYS A 112 -13.75 -61.07 36.63
N ASP A 113 -13.08 -62.21 36.45
CA ASP A 113 -13.52 -63.57 36.11
C ASP A 113 -15.00 -63.88 35.84
N GLY A 114 -15.21 -64.77 34.86
CA GLY A 114 -16.48 -65.46 34.66
C GLY A 114 -16.50 -66.45 33.50
N THR A 115 -15.58 -67.42 33.47
CA THR A 115 -15.77 -68.68 32.73
C THR A 115 -16.87 -69.48 33.40
N LYS A 116 -18.00 -69.69 32.72
CA LYS A 116 -18.71 -70.98 32.65
C LYS A 116 -19.71 -70.99 31.49
#